data_AF-A0A662FSU2-F1
#
_entry.id   AF-A0A662FSU2-F1
#
_cell.length_a   1.000
_cell.length_b   1.000
_cell.length_c   1.000
_cell.angle_alpha   90.00
_cell.angle_beta   90.00
_cell.angle_gamma   90.00
#
_symmetry.space_group_name_H-M   'P 1'
#
loop_
_entity.id
_entity.type
_entity.pdbx_description
1 polymer ?
#
loop_
_entity_poly.entity_id
_entity_poly.type
_entity_poly.pdbx_seq_one_letter_code
_entity_poly.pdbx_strand_id
1 'polypeptide(L)'
;MEYKVAREVASVYRRLADALEDEKMLSMIKNAYGIPQRVFEKILKVVRDTVGALGVMPSDRNLLVEIKREGGRTYIILHSFLGTRGNNLLALLLSYSLRAFYSCSARYFTDPYRVMIITDCKIDTEKTRTLMLQGIEWALKNLTSVIRESNPYMLKLIHVAGRIGVLEKKKTAKLEQNIVRQIKRRMRGTPLDIEAIKETLVDYFDLEAVKDLLEKLKLGRRPVIVKEVRELSPLSQLMFDKPMLRSGLLASSIPLRKVVEIVKKRLENSKVKLVCIHCGRWSMDVKVSDTKNFRQCPKCGSRALAVLRVYDIETLEAIRKWKRGEKLSKEEKKLVEKAQQSASLFMTYGYRAALVMAGHGVGPTTAAKILSFSKDIDTLVRDVLKAETEFSRTRRFWD
;
A
#
# COMPACT_ATOMS: atom_id res chain seq x y z
N MET A 1 8.41 3.72 -10.07
CA MET A 1 8.89 2.59 -10.88
C MET A 1 8.46 2.84 -12.32
N GLU A 2 9.38 2.70 -13.26
CA GLU A 2 9.18 3.03 -14.68
C GLU A 2 8.41 1.94 -15.44
N TYR A 3 7.87 2.34 -16.60
CA TYR A 3 7.12 1.46 -17.49
C TYR A 3 7.93 0.23 -17.94
N LYS A 4 9.16 0.42 -18.42
CA LYS A 4 10.02 -0.67 -18.93
C LYS A 4 10.31 -1.73 -17.86
N VAL A 5 10.58 -1.29 -16.63
CA VAL A 5 10.80 -2.20 -15.49
C VAL A 5 9.53 -2.98 -15.16
N ALA A 6 8.35 -2.34 -15.23
CA ALA A 6 7.08 -3.02 -14.98
C ALA A 6 6.81 -4.12 -16.01
N ARG A 7 7.11 -3.82 -17.28
CA ARG A 7 6.99 -4.76 -18.39
C ARG A 7 7.93 -5.94 -18.26
N GLU A 8 9.16 -5.71 -17.80
CA GLU A 8 10.11 -6.77 -17.55
C GLU A 8 9.63 -7.72 -16.45
N VAL A 9 9.12 -7.18 -15.33
CA VAL A 9 8.50 -8.00 -14.28
C VAL A 9 7.33 -8.82 -14.81
N ALA A 10 6.49 -8.23 -15.68
CA ALA A 10 5.40 -8.96 -16.33
C ALA A 10 5.90 -10.11 -17.23
N SER A 11 7.02 -9.89 -17.93
CA SER A 11 7.67 -10.93 -18.74
C SER A 11 8.29 -12.04 -17.89
N VAL A 12 8.86 -11.71 -16.72
CA VAL A 12 9.36 -12.72 -15.78
C VAL A 12 8.21 -13.59 -15.29
N TYR A 13 7.08 -12.98 -14.89
CA TYR A 13 5.90 -13.75 -14.49
C TYR A 13 5.39 -14.69 -15.59
N ARG A 14 5.38 -14.23 -16.84
CA ARG A 14 5.04 -15.08 -17.99
C ARG A 14 6.02 -16.23 -18.15
N ARG A 15 7.32 -15.96 -18.21
CA ARG A 15 8.34 -17.01 -18.39
C ARG A 15 8.30 -18.05 -17.27
N LEU A 16 8.06 -17.62 -16.03
CA LEU A 16 7.88 -18.54 -14.90
C LEU A 16 6.61 -19.38 -15.02
N ALA A 17 5.52 -18.80 -15.54
CA ALA A 17 4.27 -19.53 -15.77
C ALA A 17 4.43 -20.56 -16.92
N ASP A 18 5.08 -20.16 -18.02
CA ASP A 18 5.34 -21.01 -19.18
C ASP A 18 6.29 -22.18 -18.82
N ALA A 19 7.17 -21.98 -17.84
CA ALA A 19 8.18 -22.95 -17.39
C ALA A 19 7.76 -23.75 -16.14
N LEU A 20 6.50 -23.73 -15.70
CA LEU A 20 6.09 -24.37 -14.44
C LEU A 20 6.43 -25.86 -14.34
N GLU A 21 6.51 -26.55 -15.47
CA GLU A 21 6.85 -27.98 -15.61
C GLU A 21 8.28 -28.23 -16.09
N ASP A 22 9.05 -27.17 -16.38
CA ASP A 22 10.44 -27.26 -16.87
C ASP A 22 11.43 -26.76 -15.80
N GLU A 23 11.91 -27.68 -14.97
CA GLU A 23 12.86 -27.37 -13.89
C GLU A 23 14.16 -26.73 -14.39
N LYS A 24 14.62 -27.10 -15.59
CA LYS A 24 15.85 -26.55 -16.18
C LYS A 24 15.65 -25.08 -16.53
N MET A 25 14.54 -24.75 -17.18
CA MET A 25 14.20 -23.37 -17.52
C MET A 25 13.94 -22.52 -16.26
N LEU A 26 13.28 -23.08 -15.23
CA LEU A 26 13.11 -22.40 -13.95
C LEU A 26 14.45 -22.08 -13.27
N SER A 27 15.40 -23.02 -13.28
CA SER A 27 16.75 -22.80 -12.76
C SER A 27 17.50 -21.71 -13.53
N MET A 28 17.39 -21.70 -14.86
CA MET A 28 17.98 -20.65 -15.70
C MET A 28 17.41 -19.27 -15.37
N ILE A 29 16.08 -19.14 -15.25
CA ILE A 29 15.43 -17.87 -14.89
C ILE A 29 15.88 -17.43 -13.48
N LYS A 30 15.87 -18.33 -12.50
CA LYS A 30 16.33 -18.01 -11.14
C LYS A 30 17.74 -17.45 -11.12
N ASN A 31 18.67 -18.09 -11.85
CA ASN A 31 20.08 -17.70 -11.90
C ASN A 31 20.28 -16.37 -12.66
N ALA A 32 19.57 -16.17 -13.78
CA ALA A 32 19.65 -14.95 -14.56
C ALA A 32 19.29 -13.68 -13.75
N TYR A 33 18.35 -13.79 -12.80
CA TYR A 33 17.93 -12.69 -11.93
C TYR A 33 18.55 -12.73 -10.52
N GLY A 34 19.46 -13.67 -10.25
CA GLY A 34 20.12 -13.81 -8.95
C GLY A 34 19.15 -14.02 -7.78
N ILE A 35 18.03 -14.73 -7.99
CA ILE A 35 16.96 -14.84 -7.00
C ILE A 35 17.32 -15.89 -5.92
N PRO A 36 17.34 -15.53 -4.62
CA PRO A 36 17.58 -16.50 -3.56
C PRO A 36 16.53 -17.63 -3.55
N GLN A 37 16.95 -18.88 -3.32
CA GLN A 37 16.07 -20.07 -3.38
C GLN A 37 14.76 -19.91 -2.61
N ARG A 38 14.82 -19.45 -1.36
CA ARG A 38 13.64 -19.22 -0.50
C ARG A 38 12.66 -18.18 -1.06
N VAL A 39 13.16 -17.20 -1.81
CA VAL A 39 12.33 -16.17 -2.45
C VAL A 39 11.73 -16.73 -3.73
N PHE A 40 12.52 -17.47 -4.50
CA PHE A 40 12.10 -18.12 -5.73
C PHE A 40 10.94 -19.08 -5.51
N GLU A 41 11.01 -19.94 -4.50
CA GLU A 41 9.92 -20.87 -4.13
C GLU A 41 8.61 -20.13 -3.80
N LYS A 42 8.69 -18.98 -3.12
CA LYS A 42 7.52 -18.13 -2.83
C LYS A 42 6.94 -17.53 -4.10
N ILE A 43 7.79 -17.05 -5.01
CA ILE A 43 7.35 -16.50 -6.30
C ILE A 43 6.66 -17.59 -7.11
N LEU A 44 7.27 -18.78 -7.22
CA LEU A 44 6.68 -19.92 -7.93
C LEU A 44 5.34 -20.35 -7.34
N LYS A 45 5.21 -20.35 -6.02
CA LYS A 45 3.92 -20.60 -5.37
C LYS A 45 2.87 -19.58 -5.81
N VAL A 46 3.18 -18.28 -5.77
CA VAL A 46 2.26 -17.22 -6.22
C VAL A 46 1.90 -17.39 -7.70
N VAL A 47 2.86 -17.71 -8.56
CA VAL A 47 2.63 -17.95 -10.00
C VAL A 47 1.69 -19.14 -10.20
N ARG A 48 2.00 -20.29 -9.60
CA ARG A 48 1.21 -21.52 -9.71
C ARG A 48 -0.21 -21.31 -9.20
N ASP A 49 -0.37 -20.71 -8.02
CA ASP A 49 -1.68 -20.46 -7.42
C ASP A 49 -2.49 -19.45 -8.26
N THR A 50 -1.83 -18.47 -8.90
CA THR A 50 -2.49 -17.49 -9.80
C THR A 50 -2.92 -18.13 -11.12
N VAL A 51 -2.08 -18.94 -11.74
CA VAL A 51 -2.43 -19.70 -12.95
C VAL A 51 -3.56 -20.67 -12.65
N GLY A 52 -3.53 -21.37 -11.52
CA GLY A 52 -4.63 -22.25 -11.09
C GLY A 52 -5.95 -21.49 -10.87
N ALA A 53 -5.89 -20.28 -10.32
CA ALA A 53 -7.09 -19.48 -10.08
C ALA A 53 -7.68 -18.82 -11.34
N LEU A 54 -6.84 -18.39 -12.29
CA LEU A 54 -7.26 -17.58 -13.44
C LEU A 54 -7.25 -18.36 -14.77
N GLY A 55 -6.56 -19.50 -14.82
CA GLY A 55 -6.26 -20.27 -16.02
C GLY A 55 -5.23 -19.63 -16.95
N VAL A 56 -4.72 -18.44 -16.60
CA VAL A 56 -3.74 -17.70 -17.40
C VAL A 56 -2.98 -16.73 -16.51
N MET A 57 -1.70 -16.52 -16.78
CA MET A 57 -0.89 -15.55 -16.04
C MET A 57 -1.08 -14.13 -16.59
N PRO A 58 -1.39 -13.13 -15.72
CA PRO A 58 -1.28 -11.74 -16.11
C PRO A 58 0.14 -11.38 -16.51
N SER A 59 0.32 -10.77 -17.69
CA SER A 59 1.67 -10.62 -18.27
C SER A 59 1.85 -9.42 -19.20
N ASP A 60 3.03 -9.36 -19.81
CA ASP A 60 3.36 -8.46 -20.89
C ASP A 60 2.52 -8.70 -22.17
N ARG A 61 1.89 -9.87 -22.33
CA ARG A 61 1.15 -10.26 -23.53
C ARG A 61 -0.38 -10.14 -23.43
N ASN A 62 -0.93 -9.89 -22.25
CA ASN A 62 -2.37 -9.74 -22.08
C ASN A 62 -2.70 -8.58 -21.12
N LEU A 63 -3.93 -8.05 -21.21
CA LEU A 63 -4.49 -7.21 -20.17
C LEU A 63 -5.54 -8.03 -19.42
N LEU A 64 -5.13 -8.63 -18.30
CA LEU A 64 -6.04 -9.41 -17.48
C LEU A 64 -6.79 -8.51 -16.50
N VAL A 65 -8.11 -8.65 -16.48
CA VAL A 65 -9.01 -7.94 -15.57
C VAL A 65 -9.75 -8.95 -14.70
N GLU A 66 -9.58 -8.86 -13.39
CA GLU A 66 -10.36 -9.61 -12.41
C GLU A 66 -11.54 -8.77 -11.94
N ILE A 67 -12.73 -9.37 -11.88
CA ILE A 67 -13.94 -8.76 -11.33
C ILE A 67 -14.36 -9.57 -10.11
N LYS A 68 -14.33 -8.95 -8.93
CA LYS A 68 -14.90 -9.51 -7.69
C LYS A 68 -16.09 -8.67 -7.25
N ARG A 69 -17.17 -9.29 -6.79
CA ARG A 69 -18.33 -8.61 -6.21
C ARG A 69 -18.46 -8.99 -4.74
N GLU A 70 -18.47 -8.01 -3.85
CA GLU A 70 -18.56 -8.24 -2.41
C GLU A 70 -19.17 -7.03 -1.70
N GLY A 71 -20.16 -7.26 -0.85
CA GLY A 71 -20.79 -6.22 -0.03
C GLY A 71 -21.45 -5.11 -0.86
N GLY A 72 -22.13 -5.45 -1.96
CA GLY A 72 -22.78 -4.49 -2.85
C GLY A 72 -21.83 -3.64 -3.70
N ARG A 73 -20.54 -3.98 -3.75
CA ARG A 73 -19.53 -3.28 -4.56
C ARG A 73 -18.86 -4.21 -5.55
N THR A 74 -18.43 -3.65 -6.67
CA THR A 74 -17.61 -4.32 -7.68
C THR A 74 -16.16 -3.82 -7.56
N TYR A 75 -15.24 -4.78 -7.46
CA TYR A 75 -13.79 -4.58 -7.48
C TYR A 75 -13.29 -5.03 -8.85
N ILE A 76 -12.68 -4.10 -9.59
CA ILE A 76 -12.11 -4.35 -10.91
C ILE A 76 -10.61 -4.20 -10.78
N ILE A 77 -9.85 -5.28 -10.92
CA ILE A 77 -8.39 -5.28 -10.84
C ILE A 77 -7.79 -5.56 -12.20
N LEU A 78 -7.08 -4.58 -12.73
CA LEU A 78 -6.38 -4.65 -13.99
C LEU A 78 -4.90 -4.92 -13.74
N HIS A 79 -4.37 -5.98 -14.33
CA HIS A 79 -2.95 -6.28 -14.36
C HIS A 79 -2.32 -5.69 -15.63
N SER A 80 -1.99 -4.40 -15.55
CA SER A 80 -1.61 -3.58 -16.70
C SER A 80 -0.10 -3.46 -16.91
N PHE A 81 0.69 -3.52 -15.83
CA PHE A 81 2.16 -3.40 -15.84
C PHE A 81 2.67 -2.15 -16.59
N LEU A 82 2.04 -0.98 -16.37
CA LEU A 82 2.45 0.28 -17.00
C LEU A 82 3.40 1.13 -16.14
N GLY A 83 3.89 0.59 -15.03
CA GLY A 83 4.65 1.37 -14.05
C GLY A 83 3.75 2.34 -13.28
N THR A 84 4.36 3.15 -12.42
CA THR A 84 3.62 4.02 -11.49
C THR A 84 2.83 5.10 -12.23
N ARG A 85 3.48 5.82 -13.15
CA ARG A 85 2.89 6.95 -13.88
C ARG A 85 1.84 6.50 -14.88
N GLY A 86 2.10 5.41 -15.61
CA GLY A 86 1.15 4.84 -16.56
C GLY A 86 -0.10 4.30 -15.87
N ASN A 87 0.04 3.56 -14.76
CA ASN A 87 -1.11 3.05 -14.01
C ASN A 87 -1.92 4.16 -13.34
N ASN A 88 -1.26 5.23 -12.86
CA ASN A 88 -1.98 6.40 -12.33
C ASN A 88 -2.85 7.06 -13.39
N LEU A 89 -2.33 7.26 -14.60
CA LEU A 89 -3.10 7.82 -15.70
C LEU A 89 -4.23 6.88 -16.12
N LEU A 90 -3.94 5.59 -16.30
CA LEU A 90 -4.92 4.58 -16.66
C LEU A 90 -6.10 4.53 -15.67
N ALA A 91 -5.80 4.54 -14.37
CA ALA A 91 -6.81 4.52 -13.32
C ALA A 91 -7.70 5.77 -13.36
N LEU A 92 -7.11 6.94 -13.60
CA LEU A 92 -7.83 8.20 -13.71
C LEU A 92 -8.75 8.23 -14.94
N LEU A 93 -8.25 7.80 -16.10
CA LEU A 93 -9.03 7.71 -17.35
C LEU A 93 -10.21 6.76 -17.21
N LEU A 94 -9.98 5.58 -16.62
CA LEU A 94 -11.03 4.58 -16.41
C LEU A 94 -12.07 5.05 -15.40
N SER A 95 -11.65 5.73 -14.32
CA SER A 95 -12.57 6.29 -13.33
C SER A 95 -13.43 7.41 -13.92
N TYR A 96 -12.85 8.25 -14.79
CA TYR A 96 -13.57 9.25 -15.54
C TYR A 96 -14.60 8.61 -16.50
N SER A 97 -14.19 7.58 -17.23
CA SER A 97 -15.05 6.84 -18.16
C SER A 97 -16.22 6.13 -17.46
N LEU A 98 -15.96 5.51 -16.30
CA LEU A 98 -16.98 4.85 -15.47
C LEU A 98 -18.08 5.82 -15.04
N ARG A 99 -17.69 7.02 -14.59
CA ARG A 99 -18.64 8.07 -14.24
C ARG A 99 -19.43 8.56 -15.45
N ALA A 100 -18.76 8.76 -16.58
CA ALA A 100 -19.41 9.29 -17.77
C ALA A 100 -20.36 8.28 -18.44
N PHE A 101 -19.96 7.01 -18.55
CA PHE A 101 -20.73 6.01 -19.29
C PHE A 101 -21.84 5.37 -18.45
N TYR A 102 -21.64 5.29 -17.14
CA TYR A 102 -22.51 4.50 -16.26
C TYR A 102 -22.97 5.25 -15.01
N SER A 103 -22.61 6.53 -14.83
CA SER A 103 -22.96 7.33 -13.65
C SER A 103 -22.52 6.70 -12.32
N CYS A 104 -21.47 5.89 -12.36
CA CYS A 104 -21.00 5.10 -11.23
C CYS A 104 -19.98 5.84 -10.39
N SER A 105 -19.99 5.62 -9.07
CA SER A 105 -18.86 6.03 -8.25
C SER A 105 -17.62 5.22 -8.66
N ALA A 106 -16.45 5.87 -8.68
CA ALA A 106 -15.21 5.21 -9.04
C ALA A 106 -14.11 5.69 -8.10
N ARG A 107 -13.75 4.83 -7.13
CA ARG A 107 -12.55 5.02 -6.32
C ARG A 107 -11.47 4.11 -6.85
N TYR A 108 -10.27 4.66 -7.07
CA TYR A 108 -9.18 3.88 -7.64
C TYR A 108 -7.94 3.88 -6.77
N PHE A 109 -7.11 2.90 -7.06
CA PHE A 109 -5.94 2.50 -6.32
C PHE A 109 -4.93 1.93 -7.30
N THR A 110 -3.65 2.24 -7.13
CA THR A 110 -2.63 1.83 -8.10
C THR A 110 -1.38 1.34 -7.39
N ASP A 111 -0.76 0.34 -8.00
CA ASP A 111 0.64 0.02 -7.80
C ASP A 111 1.33 0.03 -9.18
N PRO A 112 2.66 -0.15 -9.27
CA PRO A 112 3.35 -0.14 -10.55
C PRO A 112 2.94 -1.23 -11.55
N TYR A 113 2.23 -2.26 -11.09
CA TYR A 113 1.83 -3.44 -11.85
C TYR A 113 0.34 -3.47 -12.12
N ARG A 114 -0.49 -2.90 -11.23
CA ARG A 114 -1.94 -3.05 -11.24
C ARG A 114 -2.70 -1.76 -10.97
N VAL A 115 -3.91 -1.71 -11.49
CA VAL A 115 -4.94 -0.71 -11.18
C VAL A 115 -6.12 -1.43 -10.54
N MET A 116 -6.62 -0.94 -9.41
CA MET A 116 -7.86 -1.40 -8.81
C MET A 116 -8.88 -0.26 -8.81
N ILE A 117 -10.09 -0.56 -9.26
CA ILE A 117 -11.24 0.34 -9.21
C ILE A 117 -12.32 -0.31 -8.36
N ILE A 118 -12.90 0.47 -7.46
CA ILE A 118 -14.02 0.09 -6.61
C ILE A 118 -15.19 0.97 -6.99
N THR A 119 -16.30 0.32 -7.31
CA THR A 119 -17.53 0.98 -7.73
C THR A 119 -18.73 0.32 -7.07
N ASP A 120 -19.79 1.10 -6.86
CA ASP A 120 -21.11 0.66 -6.41
C ASP A 120 -21.94 0.03 -7.54
N CYS A 121 -21.54 0.21 -8.79
CA CYS A 121 -22.24 -0.36 -9.93
C CYS A 121 -21.90 -1.82 -10.19
N LYS A 122 -22.87 -2.54 -10.77
CA LYS A 122 -22.64 -3.84 -11.38
C LYS A 122 -22.01 -3.67 -12.77
N ILE A 123 -20.70 -3.90 -12.84
CA ILE A 123 -19.92 -3.94 -14.08
C ILE A 123 -19.68 -5.40 -14.43
N ASP A 124 -20.15 -5.83 -15.59
CA ASP A 124 -19.98 -7.17 -16.15
C ASP A 124 -18.82 -7.19 -17.17
N THR A 125 -18.62 -8.35 -17.79
CA THR A 125 -17.57 -8.57 -18.78
C THR A 125 -17.66 -7.61 -19.97
N GLU A 126 -18.85 -7.41 -20.52
CA GLU A 126 -19.07 -6.55 -21.68
C GLU A 126 -18.81 -5.08 -21.36
N LYS A 127 -19.38 -4.57 -20.24
CA LYS A 127 -19.08 -3.22 -19.77
C LYS A 127 -17.59 -3.03 -19.49
N THR A 128 -16.92 -4.05 -18.96
CA THR A 128 -15.47 -4.00 -18.74
C THR A 128 -14.70 -3.88 -20.05
N ARG A 129 -15.05 -4.68 -21.07
CA ARG A 129 -14.44 -4.58 -22.40
C ARG A 129 -14.67 -3.21 -23.02
N THR A 130 -15.89 -2.68 -22.92
CA THR A 130 -16.24 -1.33 -23.37
C THR A 130 -15.39 -0.27 -22.66
N LEU A 131 -15.20 -0.37 -21.35
CA LEU A 131 -14.33 0.54 -20.61
C LEU A 131 -12.87 0.48 -21.07
N MET A 132 -12.33 -0.73 -21.33
CA MET A 132 -10.94 -0.89 -21.76
C MET A 132 -10.68 -0.35 -23.17
N LEU A 133 -11.63 -0.52 -24.09
CA LEU A 133 -11.44 -0.13 -25.48
C LEU A 133 -11.95 1.29 -25.74
N GLN A 134 -13.24 1.52 -25.48
CA GLN A 134 -13.91 2.79 -25.79
C GLN A 134 -13.75 3.81 -24.67
N GLY A 135 -13.79 3.37 -23.41
CA GLY A 135 -13.65 4.26 -22.26
C GLY A 135 -12.29 4.96 -22.23
N ILE A 136 -11.19 4.18 -22.29
CA ILE A 136 -9.82 4.74 -22.34
C ILE A 136 -9.69 5.73 -23.50
N GLU A 137 -10.13 5.36 -24.71
CA GLU A 137 -10.07 6.24 -25.88
C GLU A 137 -10.84 7.55 -25.67
N TRP A 138 -12.09 7.46 -25.21
CA TRP A 138 -12.93 8.62 -24.97
C TRP A 138 -12.34 9.55 -23.90
N ALA A 139 -11.81 8.99 -22.82
CA ALA A 139 -11.17 9.76 -21.77
C ALA A 139 -9.86 10.42 -22.25
N LEU A 140 -9.10 9.77 -23.14
CA LEU A 140 -7.92 10.38 -23.78
C LEU A 140 -8.29 11.56 -24.69
N LYS A 141 -9.42 11.49 -25.42
CA LYS A 141 -9.94 12.63 -26.19
C LYS A 141 -10.34 13.80 -25.28
N ASN A 142 -10.71 13.51 -24.03
CA ASN A 142 -11.09 14.49 -23.02
C ASN A 142 -10.00 14.75 -21.97
N LEU A 143 -8.72 14.49 -22.29
CA LEU A 143 -7.62 14.43 -21.32
C LEU A 143 -7.54 15.66 -20.41
N THR A 144 -7.70 16.87 -20.93
CA THR A 144 -7.62 18.09 -20.11
C THR A 144 -8.68 18.14 -19.01
N SER A 145 -9.90 17.67 -19.29
CA SER A 145 -10.96 17.54 -18.28
C SER A 145 -10.62 16.47 -17.26
N VAL A 146 -10.08 15.33 -17.72
CA VAL A 146 -9.64 14.22 -16.84
C VAL A 146 -8.55 14.68 -15.87
N ILE A 147 -7.51 15.36 -16.36
CA ILE A 147 -6.40 15.82 -15.52
C ILE A 147 -6.88 16.81 -14.46
N ARG A 148 -7.83 17.69 -14.79
CA ARG A 148 -8.39 18.66 -13.83
C ARG A 148 -9.11 18.01 -12.66
N GLU A 149 -9.57 16.77 -12.78
CA GLU A 149 -10.18 16.03 -11.66
C GLU A 149 -9.16 15.40 -10.71
N SER A 150 -7.89 15.38 -11.08
CA SER A 150 -6.84 14.72 -10.32
C SER A 150 -6.31 15.56 -9.16
N ASN A 151 -5.92 14.90 -8.06
CA ASN A 151 -5.23 15.54 -6.94
C ASN A 151 -3.87 16.16 -7.34
N PRO A 152 -3.03 15.52 -8.19
CA PRO A 152 -1.80 16.12 -8.68
C PRO A 152 -2.00 17.47 -9.37
N TYR A 153 -3.05 17.60 -10.20
CA TYR A 153 -3.39 18.87 -10.84
C TYR A 153 -3.67 19.96 -9.81
N MET A 154 -4.45 19.66 -8.76
CA MET A 154 -4.75 20.63 -7.71
C MET A 154 -3.49 21.14 -7.01
N LEU A 155 -2.53 20.26 -6.72
CA LEU A 155 -1.25 20.64 -6.11
C LEU A 155 -0.44 21.52 -7.07
N LYS A 156 -0.35 21.14 -8.34
CA LYS A 156 0.35 21.91 -9.37
C LYS A 156 -0.28 23.28 -9.59
N LEU A 157 -1.61 23.37 -9.58
CA LEU A 157 -2.33 24.63 -9.71
C LEU A 157 -1.94 25.62 -8.61
N ILE A 158 -1.87 25.16 -7.36
CA ILE A 158 -1.45 25.99 -6.21
C ILE A 158 0.02 26.40 -6.34
N HIS A 159 0.90 25.48 -6.75
CA HIS A 159 2.32 25.77 -6.93
C HIS A 159 2.57 26.78 -8.04
N VAL A 160 1.91 26.61 -9.19
CA VAL A 160 1.99 27.56 -10.32
C VAL A 160 1.44 28.91 -9.88
N ALA A 161 0.28 28.96 -9.23
CA ALA A 161 -0.31 30.20 -8.71
C ALA A 161 0.61 30.95 -7.74
N GLY A 162 1.34 30.22 -6.87
CA GLY A 162 2.34 30.82 -5.98
C GLY A 162 3.59 31.32 -6.69
N ARG A 163 4.01 30.70 -7.80
CA ARG A 163 5.15 31.16 -8.60
C ARG A 163 4.84 32.44 -9.38
N ILE A 164 3.62 32.55 -9.92
CA ILE A 164 3.22 33.70 -10.74
C ILE A 164 2.61 34.87 -9.93
N GLY A 165 2.62 34.78 -8.59
CA GLY A 165 2.15 35.85 -7.70
C GLY A 165 0.64 35.95 -7.52
N VAL A 166 -0.15 35.01 -8.06
CA VAL A 166 -1.60 34.92 -7.80
C VAL A 166 -1.90 34.56 -6.35
N LEU A 167 -0.97 33.87 -5.69
CA LEU A 167 -1.03 33.55 -4.26
C LEU A 167 0.23 34.01 -3.55
N GLU A 168 0.07 34.59 -2.36
CA GLU A 168 1.18 34.86 -1.46
C GLU A 168 1.89 33.54 -1.07
N LYS A 169 3.19 33.45 -1.30
CA LYS A 169 4.01 32.26 -1.03
C LYS A 169 3.90 31.74 0.41
N LYS A 170 3.56 32.59 1.38
CA LYS A 170 3.38 32.19 2.80
C LYS A 170 2.04 31.50 3.08
N LYS A 171 1.04 31.61 2.19
CA LYS A 171 -0.31 31.03 2.36
C LYS A 171 -0.52 29.73 1.59
N THR A 172 0.39 29.31 0.71
CA THR A 172 0.25 28.11 -0.12
C THR A 172 0.20 26.80 0.68
N ALA A 173 0.78 26.74 1.88
CA ALA A 173 0.82 25.52 2.71
C ALA A 173 -0.46 25.27 3.53
N LYS A 174 -1.33 26.28 3.70
CA LYS A 174 -2.56 26.20 4.52
C LYS A 174 -3.74 26.91 3.83
N LEU A 175 -3.97 26.60 2.56
CA LEU A 175 -5.15 27.10 1.86
C LEU A 175 -6.40 26.32 2.28
N GLU A 176 -7.44 27.05 2.67
CA GLU A 176 -8.76 26.47 2.87
C GLU A 176 -9.28 25.83 1.58
N GLN A 177 -9.95 24.68 1.70
CA GLN A 177 -10.47 23.94 0.54
C GLN A 177 -11.41 24.77 -0.34
N ASN A 178 -12.10 25.76 0.24
CA ASN A 178 -13.00 26.65 -0.48
C ASN A 178 -12.23 27.59 -1.42
N ILE A 179 -11.09 28.11 -0.99
CA ILE A 179 -10.22 28.97 -1.80
C ILE A 179 -9.65 28.18 -2.98
N VAL A 180 -9.16 26.96 -2.71
CA VAL A 180 -8.65 26.06 -3.76
C VAL A 180 -9.71 25.76 -4.81
N ARG A 181 -10.95 25.50 -4.39
CA ARG A 181 -12.09 25.30 -5.31
C ARG A 181 -12.37 26.55 -6.15
N GLN A 182 -12.31 27.74 -5.57
CA GLN A 182 -12.50 28.98 -6.33
C GLN A 182 -11.39 29.22 -7.35
N ILE A 183 -10.12 29.00 -6.99
CA ILE A 183 -8.99 29.11 -7.92
C ILE A 183 -9.17 28.12 -9.07
N LYS A 184 -9.48 26.87 -8.77
CA LYS A 184 -9.74 25.84 -9.79
C LYS A 184 -10.83 26.26 -10.79
N ARG A 185 -11.90 26.90 -10.30
CA ARG A 185 -12.99 27.37 -11.16
C ARG A 185 -12.62 28.61 -11.97
N ARG A 186 -12.03 29.63 -11.33
CA ARG A 186 -11.71 30.93 -11.95
C ARG A 186 -10.53 30.87 -12.90
N MET A 187 -9.55 30.00 -12.62
CA MET A 187 -8.33 29.90 -13.44
C MET A 187 -8.49 28.95 -14.62
N ARG A 188 -9.65 28.30 -14.80
CA ARG A 188 -9.87 27.36 -15.91
C ARG A 188 -9.70 28.07 -17.25
N GLY A 189 -8.87 27.51 -18.13
CA GLY A 189 -8.56 28.06 -19.45
C GLY A 189 -7.50 29.17 -19.46
N THR A 190 -7.02 29.61 -18.28
CA THR A 190 -5.95 30.61 -18.20
C THR A 190 -4.56 29.97 -18.44
N PRO A 191 -3.51 30.77 -18.73
CA PRO A 191 -2.14 30.28 -18.80
C PRO A 191 -1.71 29.50 -17.54
N LEU A 192 -2.21 29.88 -16.35
CA LEU A 192 -1.98 29.18 -15.10
C LEU A 192 -2.52 27.74 -15.16
N ASP A 193 -3.77 27.54 -15.61
CA ASP A 193 -4.37 26.20 -15.77
C ASP A 193 -3.64 25.37 -16.83
N ILE A 194 -3.29 25.97 -17.97
CA ILE A 194 -2.55 25.29 -19.04
C ILE A 194 -1.19 24.79 -18.52
N GLU A 195 -0.46 25.63 -17.80
CA GLU A 195 0.84 25.28 -17.23
C GLU A 195 0.71 24.20 -16.14
N ALA A 196 -0.29 24.32 -15.25
CA ALA A 196 -0.56 23.31 -14.25
C ALA A 196 -0.89 21.94 -14.87
N ILE A 197 -1.66 21.90 -15.97
CA ILE A 197 -1.93 20.66 -16.71
C ILE A 197 -0.64 20.10 -17.31
N LYS A 198 0.18 20.92 -17.98
CA LYS A 198 1.45 20.49 -18.58
C LYS A 198 2.39 19.88 -17.54
N GLU A 199 2.65 20.57 -16.44
CA GLU A 199 3.50 20.04 -15.37
C GLU A 199 2.92 18.76 -14.75
N THR A 200 1.60 18.69 -14.62
CA THR A 200 0.95 17.49 -14.08
C THR A 200 1.16 16.29 -15.00
N LEU A 201 1.03 16.46 -16.31
CA LEU A 201 1.28 15.41 -17.29
C LEU A 201 2.74 14.95 -17.25
N VAL A 202 3.68 15.89 -17.17
CA VAL A 202 5.12 15.60 -17.17
C VAL A 202 5.58 14.92 -15.88
N ASP A 203 5.05 15.29 -14.72
CA ASP A 203 5.57 14.78 -13.45
C ASP A 203 4.87 13.49 -12.99
N TYR A 204 3.57 13.35 -13.29
CA TYR A 204 2.74 12.31 -12.66
C TYR A 204 2.21 11.24 -13.62
N PHE A 205 2.21 11.48 -14.92
CA PHE A 205 1.51 10.63 -15.89
C PHE A 205 2.41 10.20 -17.04
N ASP A 206 2.16 9.02 -17.59
CA ASP A 206 2.89 8.49 -18.75
C ASP A 206 1.88 8.28 -19.87
N LEU A 207 1.72 9.32 -20.69
CA LEU A 207 0.72 9.33 -21.75
C LEU A 207 1.07 8.35 -22.88
N GLU A 208 2.36 8.21 -23.18
CA GLU A 208 2.85 7.32 -24.22
C GLU A 208 2.58 5.86 -23.86
N ALA A 209 2.88 5.45 -22.62
CA ALA A 209 2.61 4.09 -22.17
C ALA A 209 1.12 3.71 -22.24
N VAL A 210 0.21 4.65 -21.93
CA VAL A 210 -1.24 4.40 -22.02
C VAL A 210 -1.74 4.39 -23.46
N LYS A 211 -1.22 5.25 -24.34
CA LYS A 211 -1.54 5.23 -25.78
C LYS A 211 -1.06 3.93 -26.44
N ASP A 212 0.17 3.50 -26.15
CA ASP A 212 0.74 2.23 -26.61
C ASP A 212 -0.09 1.04 -26.12
N LEU A 213 -0.55 1.06 -24.86
CA LEU A 213 -1.50 0.07 -24.37
C LEU A 213 -2.77 0.04 -25.23
N LEU A 214 -3.45 1.17 -25.38
CA LEU A 214 -4.73 1.25 -26.11
C LEU A 214 -4.58 0.77 -27.55
N GLU A 215 -3.51 1.16 -28.24
CA GLU A 215 -3.21 0.70 -29.59
C GLU A 215 -3.06 -0.82 -29.65
N LYS A 216 -2.26 -1.41 -28.73
CA LYS A 216 -2.10 -2.86 -28.64
C LYS A 216 -3.39 -3.60 -28.31
N LEU A 217 -4.28 -3.01 -27.51
CA LEU A 217 -5.60 -3.57 -27.23
C LEU A 217 -6.46 -3.58 -28.50
N LYS A 218 -6.51 -2.46 -29.23
CA LYS A 218 -7.29 -2.32 -30.47
C LYS A 218 -6.81 -3.24 -31.59
N LEU A 219 -5.49 -3.39 -31.73
CA LEU A 219 -4.88 -4.28 -32.73
C LEU A 219 -4.90 -5.77 -32.33
N GLY A 220 -5.46 -6.11 -31.17
CA GLY A 220 -5.48 -7.49 -30.67
C GLY A 220 -4.12 -8.05 -30.25
N ARG A 221 -3.04 -7.26 -30.31
CA ARG A 221 -1.68 -7.66 -29.90
C ARG A 221 -1.55 -7.90 -28.40
N ARG A 222 -2.45 -7.30 -27.60
CA ARG A 222 -2.58 -7.53 -26.17
C ARG A 222 -4.05 -7.77 -25.84
N PRO A 223 -4.57 -9.01 -25.94
CA PRO A 223 -5.98 -9.28 -25.72
C PRO A 223 -6.41 -8.93 -24.29
N VAL A 224 -7.65 -8.43 -24.18
CA VAL A 224 -8.32 -8.21 -22.90
C VAL A 224 -8.96 -9.52 -22.45
N ILE A 225 -8.51 -10.03 -21.30
CA ILE A 225 -9.04 -11.24 -20.67
C ILE A 225 -9.76 -10.82 -19.40
N VAL A 226 -11.07 -11.04 -19.34
CA VAL A 226 -11.87 -10.71 -18.15
C VAL A 226 -12.22 -11.99 -17.42
N LYS A 227 -11.98 -12.01 -16.10
CA LYS A 227 -12.29 -13.14 -15.21
C LYS A 227 -13.15 -12.64 -14.06
N GLU A 228 -14.40 -13.10 -14.00
CA GLU A 228 -15.19 -12.93 -12.79
C GLU A 228 -14.75 -13.98 -11.77
N VAL A 229 -14.37 -13.52 -10.58
CA VAL A 229 -13.77 -14.37 -9.54
C VAL A 229 -14.54 -14.20 -8.23
N ARG A 230 -14.75 -15.31 -7.52
CA ARG A 230 -15.28 -15.27 -6.14
C ARG A 230 -14.27 -14.64 -5.20
N GLU A 231 -12.98 -14.92 -5.46
CA GLU A 231 -11.87 -14.41 -4.68
C GLU A 231 -10.76 -13.92 -5.59
N LEU A 232 -10.14 -12.80 -5.20
CA LEU A 232 -9.03 -12.22 -5.95
C LEU A 232 -7.85 -13.18 -5.96
N SER A 233 -7.17 -13.28 -7.11
CA SER A 233 -5.98 -14.10 -7.26
C SER A 233 -4.89 -13.74 -6.24
N PRO A 234 -4.00 -14.68 -5.88
CA PRO A 234 -2.85 -14.38 -5.02
C PRO A 234 -2.06 -13.17 -5.51
N LEU A 235 -1.88 -13.05 -6.83
CA LEU A 235 -1.21 -11.91 -7.44
C LEU A 235 -1.95 -10.58 -7.22
N SER A 236 -3.28 -10.57 -7.34
CA SER A 236 -4.11 -9.40 -7.02
C SER A 236 -4.08 -9.04 -5.54
N GLN A 237 -4.04 -10.05 -4.66
CA GLN A 237 -4.02 -9.83 -3.21
C GLN A 237 -2.76 -9.08 -2.73
N LEU A 238 -1.64 -9.20 -3.45
CA LEU A 238 -0.41 -8.45 -3.15
C LEU A 238 -0.61 -6.92 -3.20
N MET A 239 -1.63 -6.43 -3.90
CA MET A 239 -1.96 -5.00 -3.89
C MET A 239 -2.36 -4.53 -2.48
N PHE A 240 -2.97 -5.38 -1.67
CA PHE A 240 -3.36 -5.06 -0.30
C PHE A 240 -2.19 -5.04 0.67
N ASP A 241 -0.98 -5.43 0.27
CA ASP A 241 0.17 -5.43 1.16
C ASP A 241 0.79 -4.05 1.39
N LYS A 242 0.43 -3.07 0.57
CA LYS A 242 0.96 -1.71 0.67
C LYS A 242 0.23 -0.89 1.75
N PRO A 243 0.96 -0.29 2.71
CA PRO A 243 0.37 0.52 3.79
C PRO A 243 -0.56 1.65 3.31
N MET A 244 -0.22 2.36 2.22
CA MET A 244 -1.05 3.44 1.68
C MET A 244 -2.34 2.97 0.98
N LEU A 245 -2.35 1.73 0.50
CA LEU A 245 -3.56 1.11 -0.05
C LEU A 245 -4.48 0.69 1.10
N ARG A 246 -3.92 0.10 2.16
CA ARG A 246 -4.65 -0.22 3.40
C ARG A 246 -5.32 1.02 4.01
N SER A 247 -4.65 2.17 4.03
CA SER A 247 -5.22 3.42 4.55
C SER A 247 -6.42 3.95 3.76
N GLY A 248 -6.34 3.93 2.42
CA GLY A 248 -7.45 4.39 1.58
C GLY A 248 -8.63 3.41 1.57
N LEU A 249 -8.37 2.12 1.74
CA LEU A 249 -9.39 1.08 1.84
C LEU A 249 -10.15 1.15 3.17
N LEU A 250 -9.48 1.49 4.27
CA LEU A 250 -10.08 1.70 5.59
C LEU A 250 -11.06 2.90 5.63
N ALA A 251 -10.79 3.94 4.83
CA ALA A 251 -11.69 5.09 4.69
C ALA A 251 -12.98 4.77 3.89
N SER A 252 -13.10 3.56 3.33
CA SER A 252 -14.13 3.22 2.34
C SER A 252 -15.09 2.11 2.79
N SER A 253 -15.09 1.71 4.07
CA SER A 253 -15.97 0.65 4.60
C SER A 253 -15.95 -0.65 3.76
N ILE A 254 -14.76 -1.08 3.36
CA ILE A 254 -14.50 -2.29 2.54
C ILE A 254 -14.60 -3.54 3.42
N PRO A 255 -14.87 -4.76 2.90
CA PRO A 255 -14.90 -6.00 3.68
C PRO A 255 -13.59 -6.19 4.44
N LEU A 256 -13.61 -5.75 5.70
CA LEU A 256 -12.45 -5.59 6.56
C LEU A 256 -11.78 -6.93 6.87
N ARG A 257 -12.50 -8.06 6.76
CA ARG A 257 -12.04 -9.34 7.30
C ARG A 257 -10.75 -9.84 6.66
N LYS A 258 -10.63 -9.88 5.34
CA LYS A 258 -9.41 -10.39 4.68
C LYS A 258 -8.22 -9.44 4.77
N VAL A 259 -8.45 -8.13 4.68
CA VAL A 259 -7.37 -7.14 4.89
C VAL A 259 -6.87 -7.21 6.33
N VAL A 260 -7.79 -7.27 7.30
CA VAL A 260 -7.47 -7.50 8.72
C VAL A 260 -6.72 -8.81 8.89
N GLU A 261 -7.13 -9.89 8.24
CA GLU A 261 -6.46 -11.18 8.34
C GLU A 261 -5.03 -11.15 7.77
N ILE A 262 -4.81 -10.53 6.61
CA ILE A 262 -3.48 -10.36 6.00
C ILE A 262 -2.58 -9.55 6.95
N VAL A 263 -3.11 -8.45 7.48
CA VAL A 263 -2.37 -7.57 8.38
C VAL A 263 -2.07 -8.27 9.69
N LYS A 264 -3.03 -9.00 10.24
CA LYS A 264 -2.87 -9.82 11.43
C LYS A 264 -1.75 -10.84 11.20
N LYS A 265 -1.78 -11.61 10.10
CA LYS A 265 -0.73 -12.55 9.74
C LYS A 265 0.64 -11.87 9.61
N ARG A 266 0.71 -10.67 9.01
CA ARG A 266 1.95 -9.87 8.95
C ARG A 266 2.45 -9.50 10.35
N LEU A 267 1.58 -8.97 11.21
CA LEU A 267 1.93 -8.56 12.56
C LEU A 267 2.38 -9.75 13.40
N GLU A 268 1.66 -10.88 13.33
CA GLU A 268 2.00 -12.13 14.03
C GLU A 268 3.35 -12.72 13.57
N ASN A 269 3.64 -12.65 12.27
CA ASN A 269 4.91 -13.13 11.71
C ASN A 269 6.08 -12.14 11.90
N SER A 270 5.82 -10.92 12.38
CA SER A 270 6.88 -9.95 12.66
C SER A 270 7.69 -10.38 13.89
N LYS A 271 8.97 -10.00 13.93
CA LYS A 271 9.84 -10.24 15.07
C LYS A 271 9.92 -9.02 15.97
N VAL A 272 9.92 -9.25 17.28
CA VAL A 272 10.14 -8.25 18.33
C VAL A 272 11.19 -8.77 19.30
N LYS A 273 11.85 -7.85 20.01
CA LYS A 273 12.79 -8.19 21.08
C LYS A 273 12.09 -8.02 22.42
N LEU A 274 11.97 -9.10 23.19
CA LEU A 274 11.54 -9.02 24.59
C LEU A 274 12.76 -8.74 25.46
N VAL A 275 12.66 -7.79 26.38
CA VAL A 275 13.76 -7.41 27.29
C VAL A 275 13.23 -7.28 28.70
N CYS A 276 13.89 -7.89 29.67
CA CYS A 276 13.52 -7.71 31.07
C CYS A 276 14.05 -6.36 31.59
N ILE A 277 13.15 -5.43 31.87
CA ILE A 277 13.50 -4.12 32.45
C ILE A 277 13.69 -4.17 33.96
N HIS A 278 13.41 -5.30 34.62
CA HIS A 278 13.69 -5.48 36.04
C HIS A 278 15.17 -5.83 36.27
N CYS A 279 15.67 -6.88 35.60
CA CYS A 279 17.05 -7.32 35.78
C CYS A 279 18.02 -6.82 34.70
N GLY A 280 17.55 -6.37 33.52
CA GLY A 280 18.39 -5.93 32.39
C GLY A 280 19.24 -7.03 31.74
N ARG A 281 19.21 -8.26 32.27
CA ARG A 281 20.14 -9.36 31.94
C ARG A 281 19.57 -10.40 30.98
N TRP A 282 18.30 -10.30 30.60
CA TRP A 282 17.64 -11.23 29.67
C TRP A 282 16.98 -10.45 28.54
N SER A 283 17.24 -10.90 27.32
CA SER A 283 16.58 -10.41 26.10
C SER A 283 16.52 -11.52 25.06
N MET A 284 15.44 -11.60 24.28
CA MET A 284 15.28 -12.60 23.23
C MET A 284 14.49 -12.05 22.05
N ASP A 285 14.91 -12.39 20.83
CA ASP A 285 14.15 -12.12 19.62
C ASP A 285 13.13 -13.23 19.40
N VAL A 286 11.87 -12.85 19.32
CA VAL A 286 10.74 -13.78 19.19
C VAL A 286 9.78 -13.30 18.12
N LYS A 287 9.07 -14.21 17.46
CA LYS A 287 7.91 -13.82 16.66
C LYS A 287 6.82 -13.32 17.58
N VAL A 288 6.04 -12.37 17.11
CA VAL A 288 4.89 -11.82 17.85
C VAL A 288 3.91 -12.93 18.22
N SER A 289 3.63 -13.88 17.31
CA SER A 289 2.81 -15.08 17.59
C SER A 289 3.24 -15.82 18.86
N ASP A 290 4.54 -15.88 19.12
CA ASP A 290 5.16 -16.72 20.14
C ASP A 290 5.30 -16.00 21.49
N THR A 291 5.03 -14.68 21.53
CA THR A 291 5.07 -13.89 22.78
C THR A 291 4.07 -14.36 23.84
N LYS A 292 3.03 -15.12 23.43
CA LYS A 292 2.06 -15.75 24.35
C LYS A 292 2.73 -16.69 25.35
N ASN A 293 3.89 -17.23 25.00
CA ASN A 293 4.65 -18.17 25.82
C ASN A 293 5.50 -17.47 26.90
N PHE A 294 5.54 -16.13 26.93
CA PHE A 294 6.37 -15.36 27.85
C PHE A 294 5.49 -14.48 28.76
N ARG A 295 5.29 -14.92 30.01
CA ARG A 295 4.63 -14.10 31.05
C ARG A 295 5.61 -13.46 32.04
N GLN A 296 6.81 -14.01 32.15
CA GLN A 296 7.84 -13.58 33.08
C GLN A 296 9.22 -13.79 32.52
N CYS A 297 10.19 -13.07 33.05
CA CYS A 297 11.60 -13.23 32.72
C CYS A 297 12.09 -14.62 33.16
N PRO A 298 12.60 -15.46 32.24
CA PRO A 298 13.16 -16.77 32.57
C PRO A 298 14.35 -16.72 33.54
N LYS A 299 15.02 -15.56 33.64
CA LYS A 299 16.22 -15.37 34.47
C LYS A 299 15.94 -14.86 35.88
N CYS A 300 14.86 -14.11 36.10
CA CYS A 300 14.62 -13.47 37.41
C CYS A 300 13.15 -13.50 37.88
N GLY A 301 12.25 -14.16 37.15
CA GLY A 301 10.83 -14.26 37.51
C GLY A 301 10.01 -12.97 37.38
N SER A 302 10.62 -11.82 37.12
CA SER A 302 9.88 -10.57 36.97
C SER A 302 8.98 -10.55 35.74
N ARG A 303 7.76 -10.03 35.87
CA ARG A 303 6.81 -9.81 34.77
C ARG A 303 7.11 -8.58 33.92
N ALA A 304 8.11 -7.77 34.30
CA ALA A 304 8.44 -6.52 33.64
C ALA A 304 9.26 -6.77 32.35
N LEU A 305 8.59 -7.25 31.31
CA LEU A 305 9.16 -7.51 29.99
C LEU A 305 8.73 -6.42 29.00
N ALA A 306 9.68 -5.59 28.55
CA ALA A 306 9.46 -4.62 27.48
C ALA A 306 9.47 -5.30 26.11
N VAL A 307 8.63 -4.80 25.21
CA VAL A 307 8.66 -5.13 23.78
C VAL A 307 9.38 -4.02 23.02
N LEU A 308 10.49 -4.36 22.37
CA LEU A 308 11.29 -3.45 21.55
C LEU A 308 11.33 -3.94 20.09
N ARG A 309 11.79 -3.08 19.17
CA ARG A 309 12.16 -3.53 17.83
C ARG A 309 13.45 -4.34 17.90
N VAL A 310 13.60 -5.30 16.99
CA VAL A 310 14.80 -6.17 16.94
C VAL A 310 16.10 -5.36 16.76
N TYR A 311 16.02 -4.27 15.99
CA TYR A 311 17.13 -3.37 15.68
C TYR A 311 17.26 -2.17 16.65
N ASP A 312 16.47 -2.11 17.72
CA ASP A 312 16.55 -1.04 18.72
C ASP A 312 17.65 -1.34 19.74
N ILE A 313 18.90 -1.24 19.28
CA ILE A 313 20.10 -1.54 20.07
C ILE A 313 20.31 -0.46 21.14
N GLU A 314 20.09 0.81 20.78
CA GLU A 314 20.26 1.97 21.66
C GLU A 314 19.40 1.86 22.93
N THR A 315 18.11 1.49 22.79
CA THR A 315 17.24 1.33 23.96
C THR A 315 17.70 0.18 24.85
N LEU A 316 18.17 -0.93 24.26
CA LEU A 316 18.70 -2.06 25.03
C LEU A 316 19.95 -1.67 25.83
N GLU A 317 20.85 -0.89 25.23
CA GLU A 317 22.04 -0.38 25.90
C GLU A 317 21.68 0.61 27.01
N ALA A 318 20.74 1.52 26.77
CA ALA A 318 20.24 2.47 27.77
C ALA A 318 19.63 1.73 28.97
N ILE A 319 18.85 0.66 28.76
CA ILE A 319 18.31 -0.18 29.85
C ILE A 319 19.43 -0.83 30.66
N ARG A 320 20.48 -1.33 30.00
CA ARG A 320 21.61 -1.97 30.69
C ARG A 320 22.43 -0.95 31.49
N LYS A 321 22.71 0.22 30.93
CA LYS A 321 23.36 1.34 31.65
C LYS A 321 22.55 1.76 32.88
N TRP A 322 21.24 1.94 32.70
CA TRP A 322 20.32 2.27 33.79
C TRP A 322 20.40 1.26 34.93
N LYS A 323 20.47 -0.04 34.60
CA LYS A 323 20.56 -1.11 35.61
C LYS A 323 21.91 -1.22 36.31
N ARG A 324 22.98 -0.72 35.71
CA ARG A 324 24.29 -0.61 36.36
C ARG A 324 24.43 0.67 37.21
N GLY A 325 23.40 1.52 37.25
CA GLY A 325 23.43 2.78 38.00
C GLY A 325 24.27 3.88 37.33
N GLU A 326 24.58 3.73 36.04
CA GLU A 326 25.36 4.72 35.30
C GLU A 326 24.53 5.98 35.00
N LYS A 327 25.22 7.12 34.82
CA LYS A 327 24.57 8.37 34.40
C LYS A 327 24.04 8.24 32.97
N LEU A 328 22.73 8.39 32.82
CA LEU A 328 22.05 8.41 31.52
C LEU A 328 21.98 9.83 30.95
N SER A 329 22.19 9.94 29.64
CA SER A 329 21.90 11.15 28.87
C SER A 329 20.40 11.47 28.87
N LYS A 330 20.01 12.70 28.46
CA LYS A 330 18.60 13.08 28.34
C LYS A 330 17.85 12.18 27.33
N GLU A 331 18.52 11.72 26.28
CA GLU A 331 17.95 10.84 25.26
C GLU A 331 17.80 9.42 25.78
N GLU A 332 18.83 8.88 26.44
CA GLU A 332 18.79 7.55 27.05
C GLU A 332 17.70 7.44 28.11
N LYS A 333 17.48 8.48 28.92
CA LYS A 333 16.37 8.53 29.88
C LYS A 333 15.01 8.36 29.18
N LYS A 334 14.78 9.06 28.06
CA LYS A 334 13.54 8.93 27.27
C LYS A 334 13.38 7.52 26.69
N LEU A 335 14.46 6.88 26.26
CA LEU A 335 14.41 5.50 25.77
C LEU A 335 14.01 4.52 26.88
N VAL A 336 14.60 4.67 28.07
CA VAL A 336 14.27 3.84 29.24
C VAL A 336 12.81 4.05 29.67
N GLU A 337 12.32 5.29 29.71
CA GLU A 337 10.91 5.59 30.00
C GLU A 337 9.95 4.94 29.00
N LYS A 338 10.26 5.02 27.70
CA LYS A 338 9.47 4.32 26.66
C LYS A 338 9.49 2.81 26.86
N ALA A 339 10.63 2.23 27.21
CA ALA A 339 10.74 0.80 27.50
C ALA A 339 9.93 0.41 28.75
N GLN A 340 9.90 1.24 29.78
CA GLN A 340 9.06 1.04 30.97
C GLN A 340 7.58 1.06 30.62
N GLN A 341 7.13 2.00 29.79
CA GLN A 341 5.75 2.05 29.29
C GLN A 341 5.42 0.80 28.47
N SER A 342 6.32 0.37 27.58
CA SER A 342 6.17 -0.87 26.80
C SER A 342 6.02 -2.09 27.71
N ALA A 343 6.83 -2.18 28.76
CA ALA A 343 6.76 -3.27 29.72
C ALA A 343 5.45 -3.28 30.51
N SER A 344 4.95 -2.12 30.90
CA SER A 344 3.64 -1.99 31.56
C SER A 344 2.52 -2.49 30.64
N LEU A 345 2.53 -2.10 29.36
CA LEU A 345 1.54 -2.56 28.39
C LEU A 345 1.61 -4.07 28.15
N PHE A 346 2.81 -4.62 28.03
CA PHE A 346 2.97 -6.06 27.86
C PHE A 346 2.58 -6.85 29.12
N MET A 347 2.86 -6.32 30.30
CA MET A 347 2.44 -6.93 31.57
C MET A 347 0.92 -7.03 31.69
N THR A 348 0.19 -6.02 31.20
CA THR A 348 -1.28 -5.96 31.24
C THR A 348 -1.95 -6.70 30.08
N TYR A 349 -1.50 -6.49 28.83
CA TYR A 349 -2.17 -6.97 27.63
C TYR A 349 -1.45 -8.14 26.93
N GLY A 350 -0.24 -8.51 27.38
CA GLY A 350 0.54 -9.64 26.85
C GLY A 350 0.73 -9.58 25.34
N TYR A 351 0.40 -10.68 24.67
CA TYR A 351 0.46 -10.81 23.21
C TYR A 351 -0.23 -9.67 22.46
N ARG A 352 -1.35 -9.12 22.97
CA ARG A 352 -2.03 -8.00 22.31
C ARG A 352 -1.11 -6.76 22.26
N ALA A 353 -0.34 -6.50 23.31
CA ALA A 353 0.62 -5.39 23.33
C ALA A 353 1.73 -5.58 22.30
N ALA A 354 2.29 -6.79 22.21
CA ALA A 354 3.31 -7.12 21.21
C ALA A 354 2.76 -7.01 19.78
N LEU A 355 1.53 -7.45 19.55
CA LEU A 355 0.84 -7.35 18.26
C LEU A 355 0.66 -5.89 17.82
N VAL A 356 0.25 -5.02 18.74
CA VAL A 356 0.10 -3.58 18.46
C VAL A 356 1.44 -2.90 18.20
N MET A 357 2.43 -3.12 19.07
CA MET A 357 3.76 -2.51 18.95
C MET A 357 4.59 -3.04 17.77
N ALA A 358 4.18 -4.16 17.16
CA ALA A 358 4.75 -4.62 15.90
C ALA A 358 4.35 -3.72 14.71
N GLY A 359 3.26 -2.95 14.81
CA GLY A 359 2.82 -2.06 13.74
C GLY A 359 3.78 -0.89 13.50
N HIS A 360 4.08 -0.55 12.25
CA HIS A 360 5.07 0.47 11.90
C HIS A 360 4.76 1.85 12.51
N GLY A 361 5.73 2.44 13.20
CA GLY A 361 5.56 3.75 13.85
C GLY A 361 4.68 3.75 15.09
N VAL A 362 4.22 2.58 15.54
CA VAL A 362 3.43 2.43 16.76
C VAL A 362 4.37 2.26 17.95
N GLY A 363 4.57 3.34 18.70
CA GLY A 363 5.29 3.32 19.98
C GLY A 363 4.37 3.04 21.18
N PRO A 364 4.91 2.93 22.40
CA PRO A 364 4.16 2.60 23.61
C PRO A 364 2.97 3.54 23.88
N THR A 365 3.14 4.84 23.66
CA THR A 365 2.09 5.84 23.85
C THR A 365 0.90 5.64 22.91
N THR A 366 1.16 5.30 21.65
CA THR A 366 0.12 5.02 20.65
C THR A 366 -0.50 3.65 20.91
N ALA A 367 0.32 2.67 21.30
CA ALA A 367 -0.14 1.34 21.65
C ALA A 367 -1.11 1.36 22.83
N ALA A 368 -0.84 2.16 23.87
CA ALA A 368 -1.73 2.34 25.01
C ALA A 368 -3.13 2.78 24.59
N LYS A 369 -3.22 3.79 23.70
CA LYS A 369 -4.50 4.28 23.15
C LYS A 369 -5.23 3.18 22.37
N ILE A 370 -4.54 2.46 21.49
CA ILE A 370 -5.17 1.39 20.69
C ILE A 370 -5.71 0.27 21.59
N LEU A 371 -4.93 -0.13 22.60
CA LEU A 371 -5.27 -1.19 23.53
C LEU A 371 -6.45 -0.83 24.43
N SER A 372 -6.65 0.45 24.77
CA SER A 372 -7.78 0.87 25.61
C SER A 372 -9.13 0.83 24.88
N PHE A 373 -9.16 1.03 23.57
CA PHE A 373 -10.41 1.07 22.78
C PHE A 373 -10.84 -0.28 22.20
N SER A 374 -9.90 -1.22 22.04
CA SER A 374 -10.14 -2.46 21.28
C SER A 374 -10.62 -3.63 22.14
N LYS A 375 -11.84 -4.10 21.89
CA LYS A 375 -12.43 -5.27 22.59
C LYS A 375 -11.91 -6.61 22.05
N ASP A 376 -11.79 -6.73 20.73
CA ASP A 376 -11.37 -7.94 20.02
C ASP A 376 -10.10 -7.73 19.15
N ILE A 377 -9.52 -8.82 18.67
CA ILE A 377 -8.27 -8.80 17.88
C ILE A 377 -8.47 -8.13 16.52
N ASP A 378 -9.61 -8.29 15.87
CA ASP A 378 -9.84 -7.71 14.55
C ASP A 378 -9.92 -6.19 14.64
N THR A 379 -10.63 -5.67 15.65
CA THR A 379 -10.68 -4.23 15.95
C THR A 379 -9.30 -3.67 16.27
N LEU A 380 -8.52 -4.40 17.08
CA LEU A 380 -7.14 -4.03 17.40
C LEU A 380 -6.25 -3.93 16.16
N VAL A 381 -6.36 -4.89 15.24
CA VAL A 381 -5.61 -4.87 13.97
C VAL A 381 -6.04 -3.70 13.07
N ARG A 382 -7.34 -3.36 13.04
CA ARG A 382 -7.83 -2.17 12.31
C ARG A 382 -7.23 -0.88 12.86
N ASP A 383 -7.16 -0.74 14.18
CA ASP A 383 -6.64 0.46 14.81
C ASP A 383 -5.12 0.59 14.68
N VAL A 384 -4.39 -0.54 14.67
CA VAL A 384 -2.97 -0.56 14.28
C VAL A 384 -2.78 -0.02 12.86
N LEU A 385 -3.62 -0.42 11.90
CA LEU A 385 -3.51 0.10 10.54
C LEU A 385 -3.81 1.60 10.44
N LYS A 386 -4.77 2.11 11.21
CA LYS A 386 -5.03 3.55 11.29
C LYS A 386 -3.81 4.29 11.82
N ALA A 387 -3.16 3.77 12.85
CA ALA A 387 -1.94 4.36 13.40
C ALA A 387 -0.75 4.30 12.41
N GLU A 388 -0.54 3.19 11.70
CA GLU A 388 0.48 3.09 10.64
C GLU A 388 0.26 4.11 9.52
N THR A 389 -1.01 4.35 9.19
CA THR A 389 -1.43 5.35 8.20
C THR A 389 -1.06 6.75 8.66
N GLU A 390 -1.44 7.10 9.88
CA GLU A 390 -1.19 8.42 10.44
C GLU A 390 0.31 8.68 10.53
N PHE A 391 1.08 7.71 11.02
CA PHE A 391 2.55 7.77 11.04
C PHE A 391 3.14 7.97 9.64
N SER A 392 2.67 7.21 8.64
CA SER A 392 3.15 7.37 7.25
C SER A 392 2.82 8.74 6.67
N ARG A 393 1.68 9.33 7.06
CA ARG A 393 1.27 10.68 6.63
C ARG A 393 2.12 11.76 7.30
N THR A 394 2.43 11.60 8.58
CA THR A 394 3.15 12.61 9.36
C THR A 394 4.66 12.50 9.21
N ARG A 395 5.23 11.33 8.85
CA ARG A 395 6.68 11.13 8.73
C ARG A 395 7.44 12.21 7.95
N ARG A 396 6.84 12.81 6.92
CA ARG A 396 7.43 13.94 6.16
C ARG A 396 7.68 15.23 6.97
N PHE A 397 7.19 15.30 8.21
CA PHE A 397 7.29 16.47 9.08
C PHE A 397 8.19 16.23 10.32
N TRP A 398 8.84 15.05 10.42
CA TRP A 398 9.62 14.63 11.60
C TRP A 398 11.11 14.39 11.29
N ASP A 399 11.55 14.71 10.08
CA ASP A 399 12.97 14.73 9.68
C ASP A 399 13.48 16.18 9.67
#